data_AF-A0A4P6PK14-F1
#
_entry.id   AF-A0A4P6PK14-F1
#
_cell.length_a   1.000
_cell.length_b   1.000
_cell.length_c   1.000
_cell.angle_alpha   90.00
_cell.angle_beta   90.00
_cell.angle_gamma   90.00
#
_symmetry.space_group_name_H-M   'P 1'
#
loop_
_entity.id
_entity.type
_entity.pdbx_description
1 polymer ?
#
loop_
_entity_poly.entity_id
_entity_poly.type
_entity_poly.pdbx_seq_one_letter_code
_entity_poly.pdbx_strand_id
1 'polypeptide(L)'
;MRKIKNPVSMVHKGKKWEAFPEYNVEIGYDLGVGDWVSPNGRGKSADFVFKTRKTENPSRAEYVLSFSNPGDGILEYQFPENLKSSFKWPYVAPEAGYDNKLEKYKVYKIPSRPETNLKRTVNYIFRVRTQMDEDGNIIAACYGRISGEIELTTDGKYQFGYWFNPDSSSRSLEYNGVNLLKK
;
A
#
# COMPACT_ATOMS: atom_id res chain seq x y z
N MET A 1 -18.68 11.71 -16.36
CA MET A 1 -17.80 11.89 -15.18
C MET A 1 -18.57 11.43 -13.94
N ARG A 2 -17.94 10.71 -13.01
CA ARG A 2 -18.60 10.27 -11.77
C ARG A 2 -18.86 11.47 -10.84
N LYS A 3 -19.99 11.48 -10.14
CA LYS A 3 -20.30 12.49 -9.12
C LYS A 3 -19.36 12.30 -7.92
N ILE A 4 -18.95 13.41 -7.30
CA ILE A 4 -18.26 13.40 -6.01
C ILE A 4 -19.28 13.01 -4.94
N LYS A 5 -18.93 12.10 -4.01
CA LYS A 5 -19.84 11.72 -2.91
C LYS A 5 -19.37 12.22 -1.55
N ASN A 6 -18.28 11.69 -1.03
CA ASN A 6 -17.79 12.01 0.32
C ASN A 6 -16.27 12.19 0.33
N PRO A 7 -15.73 13.23 -0.33
CA PRO A 7 -14.30 13.43 -0.39
C PRO A 7 -13.76 13.87 0.98
N VAL A 8 -12.65 13.26 1.41
CA VAL A 8 -12.01 13.53 2.71
C VAL A 8 -10.56 13.98 2.54
N SER A 9 -10.04 14.65 3.56
CA SER A 9 -8.62 14.96 3.65
C SER A 9 -7.85 13.67 3.90
N MET A 10 -6.73 13.49 3.21
CA MET A 10 -5.94 12.26 3.31
C MET A 10 -4.46 12.59 3.42
N VAL A 11 -3.71 11.67 4.00
CA VAL A 11 -2.25 11.66 3.81
C VAL A 11 -1.97 11.13 2.41
N HIS A 12 -1.31 11.93 1.58
CA HIS A 12 -0.90 11.53 0.24
C HIS A 12 0.62 11.67 0.08
N LYS A 13 1.30 10.57 -0.24
CA LYS A 13 2.74 10.57 -0.50
C LYS A 13 3.10 9.63 -1.63
N GLY A 14 4.06 10.05 -2.44
CA GLY A 14 4.74 9.22 -3.43
C GLY A 14 6.22 9.11 -3.09
N LYS A 15 6.72 7.88 -3.02
CA LYS A 15 8.15 7.54 -2.95
C LYS A 15 8.61 7.17 -4.35
N LYS A 16 9.71 7.75 -4.82
CA LYS A 16 10.27 7.46 -6.14
C LYS A 16 11.71 6.97 -6.00
N TRP A 17 11.89 5.67 -6.19
CA TRP A 17 13.17 4.98 -6.23
C TRP A 17 14.09 5.33 -5.04
N GLU A 18 13.53 5.35 -3.84
CA GLU A 18 14.32 5.52 -2.61
C GLU A 18 14.94 4.18 -2.19
N ALA A 19 16.07 4.21 -1.51
CA ALA A 19 16.70 3.01 -1.00
C ALA A 19 15.87 2.39 0.13
N PHE A 20 15.71 1.07 0.09
CA PHE A 20 15.11 0.31 1.17
C PHE A 20 16.08 0.29 2.38
N PRO A 21 15.62 0.51 3.63
CA PRO A 21 16.54 0.74 4.75
C PRO A 21 17.43 -0.46 5.08
N GLU A 22 16.86 -1.66 5.08
CA GLU A 22 17.57 -2.89 5.44
C GLU A 22 16.95 -4.12 4.77
N TYR A 23 17.75 -5.16 4.55
CA TYR A 23 17.31 -6.41 3.91
C TYR A 23 17.15 -7.53 4.92
N ASN A 24 16.29 -8.51 4.60
CA ASN A 24 16.04 -9.72 5.39
C ASN A 24 15.42 -9.50 6.77
N VAL A 25 15.08 -8.26 7.12
CA VAL A 25 14.38 -7.88 8.36
C VAL A 25 13.01 -7.30 8.06
N GLU A 26 12.11 -7.36 9.03
CA GLU A 26 10.80 -6.73 8.95
C GLU A 26 10.90 -5.26 9.38
N ILE A 27 10.45 -4.35 8.51
CA ILE A 27 10.51 -2.92 8.74
C ILE A 27 9.13 -2.32 8.55
N GLY A 28 8.64 -1.63 9.59
CA GLY A 28 7.38 -0.91 9.54
C GLY A 28 7.47 0.35 8.68
N TYR A 29 6.40 0.68 7.96
CA TYR A 29 6.19 1.96 7.30
C TYR A 29 4.92 2.59 7.85
N ASP A 30 5.04 3.80 8.37
CA ASP A 30 3.93 4.58 8.90
C ASP A 30 3.30 5.40 7.78
N LEU A 31 2.07 5.07 7.40
CA LEU A 31 1.38 5.77 6.32
C LEU A 31 0.94 7.16 6.73
N GLY A 32 0.65 7.38 8.01
CA GLY A 32 0.26 8.68 8.56
C GLY A 32 1.40 9.69 8.59
N VAL A 33 2.62 9.22 8.92
CA VAL A 33 3.85 10.03 8.89
C VAL A 33 4.50 10.02 7.50
N GLY A 34 4.27 8.97 6.72
CA GLY A 34 4.90 8.71 5.44
C GLY A 34 6.39 8.41 5.54
N ASP A 35 6.79 7.68 6.56
CA ASP A 35 8.20 7.39 6.84
C ASP A 35 8.35 6.00 7.45
N TRP A 36 9.56 5.45 7.38
CA TRP A 36 9.87 4.19 8.04
C TRP A 36 9.72 4.34 9.55
N VAL A 37 9.31 3.26 10.23
CA VAL A 37 9.22 3.20 11.69
C VAL A 37 10.64 3.15 12.28
N SER A 38 10.81 3.75 13.46
CA SER A 38 12.07 3.70 14.22
C SER A 38 12.64 2.27 14.29
N PRO A 39 13.95 2.06 14.13
CA PRO A 39 15.02 3.07 14.05
C PRO A 39 15.27 3.63 12.64
N ASN A 40 14.56 3.16 11.61
CA ASN A 40 14.84 3.46 10.21
C ASN A 40 14.23 4.79 9.72
N GLY A 41 13.41 5.43 10.55
CA GLY A 41 12.77 6.71 10.26
C GLY A 41 11.97 7.22 11.45
N ARG A 42 11.06 8.16 11.19
CA ARG A 42 10.27 8.85 12.24
C ARG A 42 8.86 8.29 12.43
N GLY A 43 8.52 7.23 11.71
CA GLY A 43 7.24 6.53 11.83
C GLY A 43 7.04 5.95 13.22
N LYS A 44 5.79 5.89 13.67
CA LYS A 44 5.38 5.41 15.00
C LYS A 44 4.46 4.20 14.94
N SER A 45 3.74 4.03 13.85
CA SER A 45 2.84 2.91 13.62
C SER A 45 3.28 2.11 12.40
N ALA A 46 3.45 0.79 12.55
CA ALA A 46 3.79 -0.09 11.45
C ALA A 46 2.52 -0.48 10.67
N ASP A 47 2.00 0.47 9.88
CA ASP A 47 0.79 0.23 9.07
C ASP A 47 1.05 -0.82 8.00
N PHE A 48 2.20 -0.71 7.33
CA PHE A 48 2.75 -1.72 6.44
C PHE A 48 4.01 -2.30 7.07
N VAL A 49 4.17 -3.62 6.99
CA VAL A 49 5.40 -4.30 7.43
C VAL A 49 6.04 -4.93 6.21
N PHE A 50 7.16 -4.37 5.77
CA PHE A 50 7.87 -4.88 4.60
C PHE A 50 9.06 -5.74 5.01
N LYS A 51 9.27 -6.83 4.27
CA LYS A 51 10.49 -7.64 4.34
C LYS A 51 10.99 -7.88 2.93
N THR A 52 12.11 -7.25 2.57
CA THR A 52 12.82 -7.55 1.33
C THR A 52 13.80 -8.70 1.56
N ARG A 53 14.15 -9.44 0.51
CA ARG A 53 15.19 -10.47 0.60
C ARG A 53 16.41 -10.07 -0.19
N LYS A 54 17.59 -10.25 0.41
CA LYS A 54 18.85 -10.23 -0.33
C LYS A 54 19.08 -11.62 -0.88
N THR A 55 18.82 -11.80 -2.17
CA THR A 55 18.94 -13.10 -2.84
C THR A 55 20.35 -13.32 -3.39
N GLU A 56 20.82 -14.56 -3.43
CA GLU A 56 22.09 -14.91 -4.10
C GLU A 56 22.05 -14.61 -5.60
N ASN A 57 20.86 -14.65 -6.20
CA ASN A 57 20.64 -14.22 -7.57
C ASN A 57 20.60 -12.67 -7.64
N PRO A 58 21.62 -12.01 -8.19
CA PRO A 58 21.69 -10.54 -8.25
C PRO A 58 20.62 -9.93 -9.18
N SER A 59 19.99 -10.76 -10.02
CA SER A 59 18.93 -10.35 -10.93
C SER A 59 17.53 -10.47 -10.32
N ARG A 60 17.40 -10.93 -9.07
CA ARG A 60 16.11 -11.11 -8.39
C ARG A 60 15.88 -10.01 -7.35
N ALA A 61 14.69 -9.43 -7.39
CA ALA A 61 14.15 -8.55 -6.36
C ALA A 61 12.84 -9.16 -5.85
N GLU A 62 12.67 -9.24 -4.54
CA GLU A 62 11.44 -9.72 -3.94
C GLU A 62 11.18 -9.08 -2.57
N TYR A 63 9.90 -8.93 -2.26
CA TYR A 63 9.46 -8.48 -0.95
C TYR A 63 8.17 -9.17 -0.54
N VAL A 64 7.97 -9.22 0.77
CA VAL A 64 6.70 -9.53 1.42
C VAL A 64 6.20 -8.26 2.09
N LEU A 65 4.94 -7.91 1.87
CA LEU A 65 4.20 -6.94 2.65
C LEU A 65 3.21 -7.70 3.54
N SER A 66 3.29 -7.48 4.84
CA SER A 66 2.33 -7.96 5.85
C SER A 66 1.82 -6.78 6.69
N PHE A 67 0.99 -7.06 7.69
CA PHE A 67 0.32 -6.04 8.50
C PHE A 67 0.37 -6.38 9.99
N SER A 68 0.24 -5.35 10.83
CA SER A 68 0.43 -5.47 12.27
C SER A 68 -0.80 -5.99 13.03
N ASN A 69 -2.01 -5.78 12.52
CA ASN A 69 -3.24 -6.19 13.20
C ASN A 69 -3.96 -7.33 12.45
N PRO A 70 -4.70 -8.22 13.15
CA PRO A 70 -5.37 -9.36 12.53
C PRO A 70 -6.37 -9.01 11.42
N GLY A 71 -7.03 -7.85 11.52
CA GLY A 71 -7.99 -7.38 10.54
C GLY A 71 -7.37 -6.57 9.40
N ASP A 72 -6.10 -6.20 9.50
CA ASP A 72 -5.46 -5.41 8.46
C ASP A 72 -5.27 -6.24 7.18
N GLY A 73 -5.14 -5.56 6.05
CA GLY A 73 -4.88 -6.25 4.80
C GLY A 73 -4.92 -5.38 3.57
N ILE A 74 -4.74 -6.03 2.43
CA ILE A 74 -4.66 -5.42 1.10
C ILE A 74 -5.50 -6.21 0.11
N LEU A 75 -6.18 -5.48 -0.76
CA LEU A 75 -7.05 -5.99 -1.81
C LEU A 75 -6.53 -5.48 -3.15
N GLU A 76 -6.23 -6.41 -4.06
CA GLU A 76 -5.99 -6.05 -5.45
C GLU A 76 -7.24 -5.46 -6.10
N TYR A 77 -7.07 -4.36 -6.82
CA TYR A 77 -8.15 -3.64 -7.46
C TYR A 77 -7.81 -3.29 -8.91
N GLN A 78 -8.71 -3.65 -9.81
CA GLN A 78 -8.66 -3.26 -11.22
C GLN A 78 -9.74 -2.23 -11.51
N PHE A 79 -9.37 -1.18 -12.24
CA PHE A 79 -10.36 -0.22 -12.69
C PHE A 79 -11.29 -0.85 -13.73
N PRO A 80 -12.60 -0.57 -13.68
CA PRO A 80 -13.51 -1.01 -14.73
C PRO A 80 -13.10 -0.39 -16.08
N GLU A 81 -12.96 -1.21 -17.12
CA GLU A 81 -12.45 -0.79 -18.44
C GLU A 81 -13.27 0.35 -19.05
N ASN A 82 -14.60 0.29 -18.91
CA ASN A 82 -15.53 1.25 -19.49
C ASN A 82 -15.74 2.51 -18.64
N LEU A 83 -15.03 2.67 -17.52
CA LEU A 83 -15.24 3.80 -16.62
C LEU A 83 -14.50 5.06 -17.09
N LYS A 84 -15.24 5.94 -17.76
CA LYS A 84 -14.76 7.26 -18.20
C LYS A 84 -14.91 8.31 -17.09
N SER A 85 -14.03 8.22 -16.09
CA SER A 85 -13.92 9.16 -14.97
C SER A 85 -12.45 9.34 -14.56
N SER A 86 -12.09 10.53 -14.08
CA SER A 86 -10.79 10.77 -13.44
C SER A 86 -10.68 9.99 -12.12
N PHE A 87 -11.77 9.95 -11.34
CA PHE A 87 -11.89 9.10 -10.17
C PHE A 87 -12.51 7.75 -10.54
N LYS A 88 -11.70 6.68 -10.53
CA LYS A 88 -12.11 5.32 -10.91
C LYS A 88 -12.26 4.34 -9.75
N TRP A 89 -11.81 4.72 -8.57
CA TRP A 89 -11.90 3.94 -7.33
C TRP A 89 -13.36 3.74 -6.87
N PRO A 90 -13.67 2.71 -6.07
CA PRO A 90 -14.95 2.70 -5.38
C PRO A 90 -15.02 3.91 -4.45
N TYR A 91 -16.22 4.47 -4.24
CA TYR A 91 -16.37 5.62 -3.33
C TYR A 91 -16.05 5.21 -1.88
N VAL A 92 -16.39 3.97 -1.53
CA VAL A 92 -16.26 3.37 -0.22
C VAL A 92 -15.39 2.11 -0.36
N ALA A 93 -14.40 1.95 0.50
CA ALA A 93 -13.57 0.76 0.54
C ALA A 93 -14.41 -0.51 0.85
N PRO A 94 -14.17 -1.66 0.21
CA PRO A 94 -14.88 -2.91 0.49
C PRO A 94 -14.75 -3.36 1.96
N GLU A 95 -15.69 -4.17 2.44
CA GLU A 95 -15.67 -4.72 3.81
C GLU A 95 -14.80 -5.98 3.93
N ALA A 96 -14.75 -6.76 2.86
CA ALA A 96 -14.09 -8.06 2.80
C ALA A 96 -13.20 -8.20 1.55
N GLY A 97 -12.47 -9.31 1.48
CA GLY A 97 -11.56 -9.64 0.37
C GLY A 97 -10.13 -9.13 0.55
N TYR A 98 -9.77 -8.69 1.75
CA TYR A 98 -8.40 -8.27 2.04
C TYR A 98 -7.54 -9.48 2.40
N ASP A 99 -6.41 -9.61 1.71
CA ASP A 99 -5.35 -10.54 2.07
C ASP A 99 -4.46 -9.89 3.15
N ASN A 100 -4.06 -10.66 4.15
CA ASN A 100 -3.14 -10.20 5.20
C ASN A 100 -1.67 -10.18 4.74
N LYS A 101 -1.40 -10.50 3.47
CA LYS A 101 -0.05 -10.62 2.92
C LYS A 101 -0.06 -10.37 1.41
N LEU A 102 0.95 -9.68 0.92
CA LEU A 102 1.24 -9.50 -0.50
C LEU A 102 2.69 -9.89 -0.77
N GLU A 103 2.91 -10.83 -1.68
CA GLU A 103 4.25 -11.26 -2.09
C GLU A 103 4.50 -10.86 -3.53
N LYS A 104 5.60 -10.14 -3.78
CA LYS A 104 6.00 -9.75 -5.13
C LYS A 104 7.43 -10.11 -5.40
N TYR A 105 7.69 -10.48 -6.66
CA TYR A 105 9.04 -10.73 -7.15
C TYR A 105 9.20 -10.31 -8.61
N LYS A 106 10.43 -10.03 -8.98
CA LYS A 106 10.88 -9.82 -10.35
C LYS A 106 12.27 -10.38 -10.52
N VAL A 107 12.48 -11.18 -11.57
CA VAL A 107 13.78 -11.70 -11.99
C VAL A 107 14.09 -11.14 -13.37
N TYR A 108 15.12 -10.31 -13.47
CA TYR A 108 15.63 -9.84 -14.74
C TYR A 108 16.34 -10.99 -15.46
N LYS A 109 15.92 -11.23 -16.70
CA LYS A 109 16.56 -12.19 -17.61
C LYS A 109 16.96 -11.39 -18.84
N ILE A 110 18.18 -11.57 -19.35
CA ILE A 110 18.63 -10.96 -20.62
C ILE A 110 19.12 -12.13 -21.49
N PRO A 111 18.67 -12.25 -22.76
CA PRO A 111 17.82 -11.32 -23.52
C PRO A 111 16.30 -11.53 -23.33
N SER A 112 15.87 -12.49 -22.49
CA SER A 112 14.46 -12.87 -22.34
C SER A 112 13.61 -11.82 -21.62
N ARG A 113 12.28 -11.98 -21.66
CA ARG A 113 11.40 -11.16 -20.81
C ARG A 113 11.66 -11.44 -19.32
N PRO A 114 11.55 -10.43 -18.43
CA PRO A 114 11.62 -10.66 -16.99
C PRO A 114 10.53 -11.65 -16.54
N GLU A 115 10.89 -12.52 -15.60
CA GLU A 115 9.93 -13.37 -14.89
C GLU A 115 9.43 -12.58 -13.67
N THR A 116 8.11 -12.44 -13.52
CA THR A 116 7.55 -11.60 -12.44
C THR A 116 6.07 -11.93 -12.20
N ASN A 117 5.60 -11.68 -10.97
CA ASN A 117 4.18 -11.67 -10.62
C ASN A 117 3.60 -10.25 -10.48
N LEU A 118 4.34 -9.23 -10.93
CA LEU A 118 3.87 -7.85 -11.02
C LEU A 118 2.82 -7.71 -12.13
N LYS A 119 1.77 -6.93 -11.88
CA LYS A 119 0.62 -6.75 -12.78
C LYS A 119 0.58 -5.32 -13.29
N ARG A 120 0.62 -5.12 -14.61
CA ARG A 120 0.71 -3.78 -15.24
C ARG A 120 -0.45 -2.84 -14.91
N THR A 121 -1.63 -3.38 -14.61
CA THR A 121 -2.89 -2.61 -14.43
C THR A 121 -3.47 -2.74 -13.03
N VAL A 122 -2.74 -3.35 -12.09
CA VAL A 122 -3.21 -3.50 -10.71
C VAL A 122 -3.12 -2.17 -9.97
N ASN A 123 -4.00 -2.05 -8.99
CA ASN A 123 -3.97 -1.05 -7.96
C ASN A 123 -4.31 -1.76 -6.65
N TYR A 124 -4.19 -1.06 -5.52
CA TYR A 124 -4.52 -1.67 -4.24
C TYR A 124 -5.45 -0.79 -3.42
N ILE A 125 -6.36 -1.43 -2.70
CA ILE A 125 -7.08 -0.85 -1.57
C ILE A 125 -6.54 -1.54 -0.33
N PHE A 126 -6.27 -0.79 0.74
CA PHE A 126 -5.79 -1.38 1.99
C PHE A 126 -6.63 -0.93 3.17
N ARG A 127 -6.60 -1.76 4.22
CA ARG A 127 -7.21 -1.53 5.53
C ARG A 127 -6.12 -1.73 6.58
N VAL A 128 -5.93 -0.73 7.44
CA VAL A 128 -4.89 -0.76 8.49
C VAL A 128 -5.44 -0.19 9.79
N ARG A 129 -4.73 -0.41 10.90
CA ARG A 129 -5.09 0.08 12.25
C ARG A 129 -6.47 -0.42 12.67
N THR A 130 -6.82 -1.66 12.32
CA THR A 130 -8.11 -2.24 12.74
C THR A 130 -8.18 -2.35 14.26
N GLN A 131 -9.33 -1.95 14.81
CA GLN A 131 -9.76 -2.27 16.16
C GLN A 131 -10.93 -3.24 16.08
N MET A 132 -10.92 -4.26 16.92
CA MET A 132 -11.95 -5.29 16.97
C MET A 132 -12.66 -5.27 18.30
N ASP A 133 -13.94 -5.65 18.29
CA ASP A 133 -14.67 -6.00 19.52
C ASP A 133 -14.31 -7.42 20.00
N GLU A 134 -14.92 -7.85 21.10
CA GLU A 134 -14.69 -9.17 21.71
C GLU A 134 -15.13 -10.33 20.81
N ASP A 135 -16.05 -10.08 19.88
CA ASP A 135 -16.55 -11.05 18.90
C ASP A 135 -15.67 -11.12 17.64
N GLY A 136 -14.61 -10.29 17.57
CA GLY A 136 -13.70 -10.23 16.42
C GLY A 136 -14.21 -9.39 15.26
N ASN A 137 -15.30 -8.62 15.44
CA ASN A 137 -15.80 -7.71 14.41
C ASN A 137 -14.97 -6.43 14.40
N ILE A 138 -14.68 -5.92 13.20
CA ILE A 138 -13.96 -4.65 13.06
C ILE A 138 -14.91 -3.49 13.38
N ILE A 139 -14.61 -2.77 14.46
CA ILE A 139 -15.38 -1.60 14.92
C ILE A 139 -14.78 -0.26 14.45
N ALA A 140 -13.50 -0.24 14.11
CA ALA A 140 -12.82 0.92 13.55
C ALA A 140 -11.63 0.47 12.69
N ALA A 141 -11.37 1.18 11.59
CA ALA A 141 -10.19 0.94 10.75
C ALA A 141 -9.90 2.12 9.85
N CYS A 142 -8.64 2.32 9.50
CA CYS A 142 -8.25 3.32 8.51
C CYS A 142 -8.09 2.66 7.14
N TYR A 143 -8.44 3.39 6.07
CA TYR A 143 -8.47 2.85 4.72
C TYR A 143 -7.65 3.69 3.77
N GLY A 144 -7.26 3.11 2.65
CA GLY A 144 -6.57 3.86 1.63
C GLY A 144 -6.36 3.10 0.35
N ARG A 145 -5.59 3.70 -0.54
CA ARG A 145 -5.35 3.18 -1.88
C ARG A 145 -3.93 3.45 -2.38
N ILE A 146 -3.41 2.52 -3.17
CA ILE A 146 -2.11 2.62 -3.87
C ILE A 146 -2.38 2.57 -5.37
N SER A 147 -1.89 3.57 -6.11
CA SER A 147 -2.04 3.56 -7.56
C SER A 147 -0.86 2.82 -8.20
N GLY A 148 -1.15 1.78 -8.98
CA GLY A 148 -0.12 0.92 -9.58
C GLY A 148 0.46 -0.12 -8.63
N GLU A 149 1.55 -0.75 -9.07
CA GLU A 149 2.36 -1.68 -8.29
C GLU A 149 3.19 -0.98 -7.20
N ILE A 150 3.56 -1.74 -6.18
CA ILE A 150 4.67 -1.39 -5.30
C ILE A 150 5.91 -2.04 -5.92
N GLU A 151 6.79 -1.23 -6.50
CA GLU A 151 7.94 -1.74 -7.24
C GLU A 151 9.19 -1.78 -6.37
N LEU A 152 10.03 -2.78 -6.62
CA LEU A 152 11.36 -2.95 -6.03
C LEU A 152 12.35 -3.30 -7.14
N THR A 153 13.49 -2.62 -7.18
CA THR A 153 14.61 -2.94 -8.06
C THR A 153 15.59 -3.91 -7.41
N THR A 154 16.45 -4.52 -8.21
CA THR A 154 17.50 -5.43 -7.72
C THR A 154 18.58 -4.72 -6.90
N ASP A 155 18.76 -3.41 -7.08
CA ASP A 155 19.63 -2.57 -6.22
C ASP A 155 18.91 -2.06 -4.96
N GLY A 156 17.71 -2.56 -4.67
CA GLY A 156 16.96 -2.26 -3.45
C GLY A 156 16.31 -0.90 -3.39
N LYS A 157 16.00 -0.31 -4.54
CA LYS A 157 15.20 0.91 -4.60
C LYS A 157 13.74 0.57 -4.76
N TYR A 158 12.87 1.26 -4.05
CA TYR A 158 11.44 1.03 -4.10
C TYR A 158 10.67 2.28 -4.55
N GLN A 159 9.50 2.06 -5.12
CA GLN A 159 8.55 3.14 -5.40
C GLN A 159 7.11 2.68 -5.16
N PHE A 160 6.30 3.58 -4.61
CA PHE A 160 4.85 3.49 -4.58
C PHE A 160 4.24 4.85 -4.21
N GLY A 161 2.99 5.06 -4.60
CA GLY A 161 2.22 6.26 -4.24
C GLY A 161 0.88 5.88 -3.64
N TYR A 162 0.56 6.47 -2.49
CA TYR A 162 -0.62 6.11 -1.72
C TYR A 162 -1.41 7.30 -1.22
N TRP A 163 -2.71 7.08 -1.02
CA TRP A 163 -3.62 7.95 -0.29
C TRP A 163 -4.15 7.19 0.91
N PHE A 164 -3.95 7.73 2.10
CA PHE A 164 -4.34 7.16 3.37
C PHE A 164 -5.37 8.06 4.06
N ASN A 165 -6.56 7.52 4.30
CA ASN A 165 -7.59 8.16 5.11
C ASN A 165 -7.35 7.81 6.60
N PRO A 166 -6.93 8.77 7.44
CA PRO A 166 -6.67 8.51 8.85
C PRO A 166 -7.94 8.53 9.72
N ASP A 167 -9.11 8.88 9.16
CA ASP A 167 -10.38 8.83 9.86
C ASP A 167 -10.89 7.38 9.94
N SER A 168 -10.77 6.79 11.13
CA SER A 168 -11.12 5.39 11.38
C SER A 168 -12.63 5.10 11.35
N SER A 169 -13.47 6.15 11.28
CA SER A 169 -14.92 6.05 11.12
C SER A 169 -15.36 6.11 9.66
N SER A 170 -14.44 6.39 8.73
CA SER A 170 -14.74 6.62 7.31
C SER A 170 -14.01 5.65 6.40
N ARG A 171 -14.78 5.01 5.52
CA ARG A 171 -14.26 4.16 4.44
C ARG A 171 -14.07 4.90 3.12
N SER A 172 -14.15 6.23 3.11
CA SER A 172 -14.04 6.98 1.87
C SER A 172 -12.65 6.82 1.23
N LEU A 173 -12.63 6.59 -0.09
CA LEU A 173 -11.40 6.59 -0.90
C LEU A 173 -11.26 7.88 -1.74
N GLU A 174 -12.23 8.79 -1.63
CA GLU A 174 -12.25 10.06 -2.36
C GLU A 174 -11.37 11.10 -1.65
N TYR A 175 -10.38 11.62 -2.36
CA TYR A 175 -9.49 12.66 -1.84
C TYR A 175 -10.04 14.04 -2.17
N ASN A 176 -10.17 14.92 -1.18
CA ASN A 176 -10.71 16.27 -1.34
C ASN A 176 -9.69 17.33 -1.82
N GLY A 177 -8.43 16.96 -2.00
CA GLY A 177 -7.36 17.89 -2.38
C GLY A 177 -6.46 18.35 -1.23
N VAL A 178 -6.84 18.10 0.03
CA VAL A 178 -6.09 18.52 1.22
C VAL A 178 -5.19 17.40 1.71
N ASN A 179 -3.87 17.58 1.55
CA ASN A 179 -2.87 16.64 2.02
C ASN A 179 -2.58 16.89 3.51
N LEU A 180 -2.76 15.86 4.34
CA LEU A 180 -2.54 15.94 5.78
C LEU A 180 -1.06 15.84 6.18
N LEU A 181 -0.16 15.49 5.26
CA LEU A 181 1.27 15.57 5.52
C LEU A 181 1.72 17.03 5.57
N LYS A 182 2.20 17.43 6.74
CA LYS A 182 2.91 18.70 6.91
C LYS A 182 4.29 18.58 6.26
N LYS A 183 4.66 19.59 5.47
CA LYS A 183 6.00 19.71 4.88
C LYS A 183 7.04 19.94 5.95
#